data_AF-G0NAC0-F1
#
_entry.id   AF-G0NAC0-F1
#
_cell.length_a   1.000
_cell.length_b   1.000
_cell.length_c   1.000
_cell.angle_alpha   90.00
_cell.angle_beta   90.00
_cell.angle_gamma   90.00
#
_symmetry.space_group_name_H-M   'P 1'
#
loop_
_entity.id
_entity.type
_entity.pdbx_description
1 polymer ?
#
loop_
_entity_poly.entity_id
_entity_poly.type
_entity_poly.pdbx_seq_one_letter_code
_entity_poly.pdbx_strand_id
1 'polypeptide(L)'
;MGLTGSKRKEDAPASTTMGSPQKSKENMVGRVKRAARPDEMIAKYAEVLKTRGILPEYFLVHEAKSSQYIDEDGDVANEFYQETMSDGEKRRLCRLMKNLRPKGKERYAIPRLKSDIPVVIWEVEPPRST
;
A
#
# COMPACT_ATOMS: atom_id res chain seq x y z
N MET A 1 93.33 -5.11 18.28
CA MET A 1 92.68 -5.60 17.05
C MET A 1 91.19 -5.71 17.36
N GLY A 2 90.21 -5.09 16.71
CA GLY A 2 90.09 -4.23 15.54
C GLY A 2 88.63 -4.26 15.05
N LEU A 3 87.97 -3.09 15.07
CA LEU A 3 86.99 -2.53 14.11
C LEU A 3 85.56 -3.12 13.93
N THR A 4 84.58 -2.28 14.32
CA THR A 4 83.38 -1.75 13.61
C THR A 4 82.66 -2.57 12.52
N GLY A 5 81.31 -2.59 12.57
CA GLY A 5 80.43 -3.29 11.63
C GLY A 5 79.94 -2.53 10.38
N SER A 6 78.95 -3.08 9.66
CA SER A 6 77.99 -2.37 8.77
C SER A 6 76.90 -3.25 8.11
N LYS A 7 75.65 -2.77 8.23
CA LYS A 7 74.46 -2.70 7.33
C LYS A 7 74.16 -3.67 6.15
N ARG A 8 72.89 -4.13 6.18
CA ARG A 8 71.77 -4.13 5.16
C ARG A 8 71.95 -4.80 3.78
N LYS A 9 70.97 -5.64 3.37
CA LYS A 9 69.90 -5.30 2.38
C LYS A 9 68.95 -6.49 2.06
N GLU A 10 67.66 -6.14 2.01
CA GLU A 10 66.60 -6.41 1.00
C GLU A 10 66.44 -7.75 0.22
N ASP A 11 65.16 -8.14 0.18
CA ASP A 11 64.33 -8.72 -0.89
C ASP A 11 64.18 -10.25 -1.12
N ALA A 12 62.89 -10.58 -1.38
CA ALA A 12 62.13 -11.85 -1.48
C ALA A 12 62.59 -12.80 -2.64
N PRO A 13 62.00 -13.99 -2.97
CA PRO A 13 60.57 -14.39 -2.82
C PRO A 13 60.20 -15.89 -2.56
N ALA A 14 58.91 -16.09 -2.26
CA ALA A 14 57.98 -17.19 -2.56
C ALA A 14 58.44 -18.68 -2.57
N SER A 15 57.81 -19.53 -1.75
CA SER A 15 56.72 -20.44 -2.20
C SER A 15 56.35 -21.52 -1.15
N THR A 16 55.10 -21.97 -1.21
CA THR A 16 54.67 -23.37 -0.93
C THR A 16 54.20 -23.74 0.50
N THR A 17 52.90 -23.47 0.74
CA THR A 17 51.81 -24.40 1.13
C THR A 17 51.50 -24.78 2.60
N MET A 18 50.19 -24.63 2.89
CA MET A 18 49.29 -25.32 3.83
C MET A 18 49.09 -24.77 5.25
N GLY A 19 47.96 -24.06 5.41
CA GLY A 19 47.24 -23.87 6.66
C GLY A 19 45.96 -23.07 6.44
N SER A 20 44.81 -23.75 6.30
CA SER A 20 43.46 -23.13 6.42
C SER A 20 43.04 -23.15 7.90
N PRO A 21 41.92 -22.52 8.35
CA PRO A 21 40.90 -21.69 7.69
C PRO A 21 40.73 -20.31 8.37
N GLN A 22 40.03 -19.33 7.80
CA GLN A 22 38.64 -19.01 8.22
C GLN A 22 38.06 -17.94 7.28
N LYS A 23 36.96 -18.27 6.60
CA LYS A 23 36.11 -17.32 5.87
C LYS A 23 35.47 -16.37 6.87
N SER A 24 35.87 -15.10 6.88
CA SER A 24 35.00 -14.03 7.39
C SER A 24 33.84 -13.90 6.42
N LYS A 25 32.70 -14.50 6.78
CA LYS A 25 31.42 -14.20 6.16
C LYS A 25 31.11 -12.75 6.53
N GLU A 26 31.36 -11.82 5.61
CA GLU A 26 30.71 -10.52 5.68
C GLU A 26 29.20 -10.79 5.71
N ASN A 27 28.57 -10.45 6.83
CA ASN A 27 27.13 -10.47 6.96
C ASN A 27 26.57 -9.46 5.96
N MET A 28 26.16 -9.92 4.79
CA MET A 28 25.20 -9.19 3.95
C MET A 28 23.95 -9.01 4.80
N VAL A 29 23.82 -7.83 5.42
CA VAL A 29 22.57 -7.40 6.03
C VAL A 29 21.52 -7.51 4.94
N GLY A 30 20.59 -8.46 5.12
CA GLY A 30 19.54 -8.72 4.14
C GLY A 30 18.87 -7.40 3.79
N ARG A 31 18.90 -7.04 2.50
CA ARG A 31 18.28 -5.82 1.98
C ARG A 31 16.82 -5.87 2.38
N VAL A 32 16.45 -5.12 3.41
CA VAL A 32 15.06 -4.89 3.79
C VAL A 32 14.37 -4.41 2.52
N LYS A 33 13.38 -5.17 2.03
CA LYS A 33 12.57 -4.75 0.89
C LYS A 33 11.89 -3.46 1.32
N ARG A 34 12.48 -2.32 0.93
CA ARG A 34 11.85 -1.02 1.14
C ARG A 34 10.48 -1.12 0.48
N ALA A 35 9.43 -0.76 1.21
CA ALA A 35 8.12 -0.61 0.62
C ALA A 35 8.27 0.30 -0.62
N ALA A 36 7.68 -0.11 -1.73
CA ALA A 36 7.77 0.63 -2.99
C ALA A 36 7.31 2.07 -2.74
N ARG A 37 8.06 3.04 -3.26
CA ARG A 37 7.68 4.44 -3.10
C ARG A 37 6.35 4.68 -3.84
N PRO A 38 5.48 5.60 -3.37
CA PRO A 38 4.19 5.87 -4.02
C PRO A 38 4.30 6.10 -5.53
N ASP A 39 5.34 6.80 -5.98
CA ASP A 39 5.59 7.10 -7.39
C ASP A 39 5.93 5.85 -8.23
N GLU A 40 6.70 4.92 -7.65
CA GLU A 40 7.06 3.65 -8.30
C GLU A 40 5.81 2.76 -8.47
N MET A 41 4.88 2.81 -7.51
CA MET A 41 3.60 2.12 -7.59
C MET A 41 2.73 2.69 -8.70
N ILE A 42 2.63 4.02 -8.79
CA ILE A 42 1.87 4.71 -9.83
C ILE A 42 2.39 4.34 -11.23
N ALA A 43 3.71 4.39 -11.44
CA ALA A 43 4.33 4.04 -12.72
C ALA A 43 4.02 2.59 -13.13
N LYS A 44 4.15 1.64 -12.18
CA LYS A 44 3.84 0.23 -12.41
C LYS A 44 2.36 0.03 -12.78
N TYR A 45 1.45 0.72 -12.11
CA TYR A 45 0.02 0.65 -12.42
C TYR A 45 -0.31 1.24 -13.80
N ALA A 46 0.35 2.36 -14.17
CA ALA A 46 0.19 2.96 -15.49
C ALA A 46 0.68 2.05 -16.63
N GLU A 47 1.81 1.35 -16.44
CA GLU A 47 2.30 0.37 -17.42
C GLU A 47 1.30 -0.77 -17.66
N VAL A 48 0.68 -1.28 -16.60
CA VAL A 48 -0.33 -2.35 -16.71
C VAL A 48 -1.56 -1.86 -17.50
N LEU A 49 -1.98 -0.61 -17.32
CA LEU A 49 -3.10 -0.02 -18.06
C LEU A 49 -2.76 0.19 -19.53
N LYS A 50 -1.56 0.70 -19.84
CA LYS A 50 -1.09 0.98 -21.20
C LYS A 50 -0.96 -0.31 -22.05
N THR A 51 -0.60 -1.43 -21.43
CA THR A 51 -0.36 -2.69 -22.14
C THR A 51 -1.62 -3.47 -22.47
N ARG A 52 -2.67 -3.36 -21.65
CA ARG A 52 -3.86 -4.23 -21.78
C ARG A 52 -5.09 -3.52 -22.35
N GLY A 53 -5.17 -2.19 -22.29
CA GLY A 53 -6.33 -1.42 -22.72
C GLY A 53 -7.63 -1.69 -21.94
N ILE A 54 -7.57 -2.59 -20.95
CA ILE A 54 -8.67 -2.98 -20.06
C ILE A 54 -8.16 -2.88 -18.63
N LEU A 55 -8.95 -2.25 -17.77
CA LEU A 55 -8.65 -2.10 -16.35
C LEU A 55 -8.62 -3.48 -15.66
N PRO A 56 -7.50 -3.89 -15.05
CA PRO A 56 -7.43 -5.16 -14.34
C PRO A 56 -8.41 -5.28 -13.18
N GLU A 57 -8.91 -6.49 -12.95
CA GLU A 57 -9.90 -6.81 -11.89
C GLU A 57 -9.47 -6.35 -10.50
N TYR A 58 -8.17 -6.38 -10.19
CA TYR A 58 -7.69 -6.00 -8.86
C TYR A 58 -7.91 -4.51 -8.54
N PHE A 59 -8.17 -3.64 -9.52
CA PHE A 59 -8.55 -2.24 -9.29
C PHE A 59 -10.04 -2.05 -9.00
N LEU A 60 -10.85 -3.09 -9.18
CA LEU A 60 -12.30 -3.01 -9.10
C LEU A 60 -12.83 -3.52 -7.76
N VAL A 61 -13.95 -2.94 -7.35
CA VAL A 61 -14.77 -3.30 -6.19
C VAL A 61 -16.16 -3.64 -6.69
N HIS A 62 -16.56 -4.89 -6.49
CA HIS A 62 -17.86 -5.41 -6.93
C HIS A 62 -18.89 -5.39 -5.81
N GLU A 63 -18.43 -5.34 -4.57
CA GLU A 63 -19.27 -5.41 -3.39
C GLU A 63 -18.64 -4.61 -2.25
N ALA A 64 -19.44 -3.83 -1.55
CA ALA A 64 -19.00 -3.06 -0.39
C ALA A 64 -19.98 -3.20 0.77
N LYS A 65 -19.50 -2.94 1.98
CA LYS A 65 -20.38 -2.79 3.14
C LYS A 65 -21.21 -1.52 2.95
N SER A 66 -22.54 -1.66 3.03
CA SER A 66 -23.46 -0.54 2.99
C SER A 66 -23.44 0.21 4.32
N SER A 67 -23.61 1.52 4.27
CA SER A 67 -23.85 2.37 5.44
C SER A 67 -25.34 2.50 5.78
N GLN A 68 -26.20 1.77 5.08
CA GLN A 68 -27.65 1.78 5.27
C GLN A 68 -28.09 0.77 6.32
N TYR A 69 -29.22 1.09 6.92
CA TYR A 69 -29.94 0.28 7.88
C TYR A 69 -31.37 0.02 7.38
N ILE A 70 -31.94 -1.05 7.91
CA ILE A 70 -33.32 -1.49 7.68
C ILE A 70 -34.04 -1.40 9.02
N ASP A 71 -35.17 -0.71 9.06
CA ASP A 71 -36.00 -0.61 10.27
C ASP A 71 -36.97 -1.80 10.42
N GLU A 72 -37.94 -1.67 11.33
CA GLU A 72 -38.94 -2.70 11.62
C GLU A 72 -39.95 -2.87 10.48
N ASP A 73 -40.25 -1.79 9.76
CA ASP A 73 -41.19 -1.76 8.64
C ASP A 73 -40.55 -2.21 7.32
N GLY A 74 -39.21 -2.30 7.29
CA GLY A 74 -38.43 -2.74 6.13
C GLY A 74 -37.94 -1.59 5.26
N ASP A 75 -38.10 -0.34 5.71
CA ASP A 75 -37.58 0.82 5.03
C ASP A 75 -36.05 0.84 5.10
N VAL A 76 -35.41 1.35 4.04
CA VAL A 76 -33.95 1.38 3.91
C VAL A 76 -33.46 2.82 3.88
N ALA A 77 -32.68 3.20 4.87
CA ALA A 77 -32.10 4.54 4.95
C ALA A 77 -30.72 4.54 5.63
N ASN A 78 -29.97 5.62 5.44
CA ASN A 78 -28.73 5.84 6.18
C ASN A 78 -28.99 6.20 7.65
N GLU A 79 -30.09 6.92 7.90
CA GLU A 79 -30.47 7.40 9.22
C GLU A 79 -32.00 7.41 9.33
N PHE A 80 -32.50 7.04 10.50
CA PHE A 80 -33.93 7.05 10.81
C PHE A 80 -34.20 8.10 11.89
N TYR A 81 -35.36 8.73 11.83
CA TYR A 81 -35.77 9.76 12.78
C TYR A 81 -37.21 9.53 13.21
N GLN A 82 -37.49 9.76 14.48
CA GLN A 82 -38.83 9.66 15.06
C GLN A 82 -39.20 10.95 15.78
N GLU A 83 -40.44 11.38 15.59
CA GLU A 83 -40.98 12.50 16.35
C GLU A 83 -41.26 12.04 17.79
N THR A 84 -40.67 12.73 18.76
CA THR A 84 -40.91 12.49 20.18
C THR A 84 -41.65 13.68 20.77
N MET A 85 -42.69 13.40 21.54
CA MET A 85 -43.33 14.37 22.43
C MET A 85 -42.66 14.26 23.79
N SER A 86 -41.84 15.25 24.17
CA SER A 86 -41.52 15.41 25.59
C SER A 86 -42.76 15.97 26.27
N ASP A 87 -43.17 15.38 27.40
CA ASP A 87 -44.39 15.74 28.12
C ASP A 87 -44.49 17.26 28.36
N GLY A 88 -45.38 17.93 27.62
CA GLY A 88 -45.62 19.38 27.69
C GLY A 88 -44.75 20.26 26.79
N GLU A 89 -43.80 19.72 26.02
CA GLU A 89 -42.89 20.46 25.15
C GLU A 89 -43.25 20.36 23.65
N LYS A 90 -42.64 21.23 22.85
CA LYS A 90 -42.78 21.19 21.38
C LYS A 90 -42.22 19.88 20.83
N ARG A 91 -42.87 19.33 19.82
CA ARG A 91 -42.43 18.15 19.08
C ARG A 91 -40.98 18.28 18.62
N ARG A 92 -40.18 17.24 18.85
CA ARG A 92 -38.77 17.18 18.43
C ARG A 92 -38.55 15.95 17.57
N LEU A 93 -37.84 16.12 16.47
CA LEU A 93 -37.37 15.02 15.64
C LEU A 93 -36.06 14.49 16.23
N CYS A 94 -36.05 13.24 16.67
CA CYS A 94 -34.89 12.60 17.28
C CYS A 94 -34.39 11.46 16.41
N ARG A 95 -33.07 11.31 16.27
CA ARG A 95 -32.46 10.21 15.52
C ARG A 95 -32.73 8.88 16.24
N LEU A 96 -33.27 7.91 15.50
CA LEU A 96 -33.49 6.55 15.95
C LEU A 96 -32.21 5.72 15.74
N MET A 97 -31.79 5.02 16.79
CA MET A 97 -30.60 4.14 16.78
C MET A 97 -30.92 2.71 17.24
N LYS A 98 -32.16 2.45 17.67
CA LYS A 98 -32.61 1.16 18.22
C LYS A 98 -33.33 0.37 17.14
N ASN A 99 -33.29 -0.96 17.25
CA ASN A 99 -34.02 -1.91 16.39
C ASN A 99 -33.71 -1.78 14.88
N LEU A 100 -32.62 -1.11 14.52
CA LEU A 100 -32.14 -1.02 13.15
C LEU A 100 -31.24 -2.21 12.83
N ARG A 101 -31.52 -2.89 11.72
CA ARG A 101 -30.66 -3.97 11.20
C ARG A 101 -29.73 -3.39 10.13
N PRO A 102 -28.42 -3.66 10.18
CA PRO A 102 -27.53 -3.22 9.10
C PRO A 102 -27.91 -3.94 7.80
N LYS A 103 -27.98 -3.21 6.69
CA LYS A 103 -28.27 -3.79 5.36
C LYS A 103 -27.23 -4.82 4.93
N GLY A 104 -26.01 -4.71 5.46
CA GLY A 104 -24.92 -5.65 5.21
C GLY A 104 -24.10 -5.25 3.99
N LYS A 105 -23.75 -6.22 3.14
CA LYS A 105 -22.97 -5.97 1.93
C LYS A 105 -23.89 -5.80 0.73
N GLU A 106 -23.54 -4.85 -0.13
CA GLU A 106 -24.29 -4.52 -1.32
C GLU A 106 -23.40 -4.69 -2.55
N ARG A 107 -23.91 -5.45 -3.53
CA ARG A 107 -23.26 -5.63 -4.82
C ARG A 107 -23.57 -4.45 -5.72
N TYR A 108 -22.53 -3.93 -6.37
CA TYR A 108 -22.70 -2.88 -7.35
C TYR A 108 -23.11 -3.47 -8.70
N ALA A 109 -24.09 -2.85 -9.36
CA ALA A 109 -24.43 -3.19 -10.73
C ALA A 109 -23.27 -2.89 -11.70
N ILE A 110 -22.50 -1.84 -11.40
CA ILE A 110 -21.29 -1.46 -12.13
C ILE A 110 -20.12 -1.43 -11.12
N PRO A 111 -19.05 -2.22 -11.33
CA PRO A 111 -17.90 -2.24 -10.43
C PRO A 111 -17.28 -0.85 -10.28
N ARG A 112 -16.87 -0.52 -9.06
CA ARG A 112 -16.27 0.77 -8.73
C ARG A 112 -14.76 0.66 -8.61
N LEU A 113 -14.06 1.78 -8.78
CA LEU A 113 -12.62 1.84 -8.51
C LEU A 113 -12.34 1.71 -7.01
N LYS A 114 -11.29 0.97 -6.70
CA LYS A 114 -10.70 0.92 -5.36
C LYS A 114 -10.16 2.28 -4.96
N SER A 115 -10.52 2.74 -3.76
CA SER A 115 -10.14 4.06 -3.24
C SER A 115 -8.69 4.13 -2.74
N ASP A 116 -8.07 3.00 -2.46
CA ASP A 116 -6.71 2.86 -1.92
C ASP A 116 -5.64 2.81 -3.01
N ILE A 117 -6.04 2.72 -4.29
CA ILE A 117 -5.11 2.57 -5.41
C ILE A 117 -5.18 3.84 -6.28
N PRO A 118 -4.07 4.59 -6.42
CA PRO A 118 -4.04 5.73 -7.32
C PRO A 118 -4.11 5.24 -8.78
N VAL A 119 -5.14 5.67 -9.51
CA VAL A 119 -5.36 5.34 -10.92
C VAL A 119 -5.51 6.63 -11.71
N VAL A 120 -4.68 6.82 -12.73
CA VAL A 120 -4.83 7.90 -13.71
C VAL A 120 -5.80 7.43 -14.78
N ILE A 121 -6.97 8.07 -14.85
CA ILE A 121 -8.04 7.73 -15.82
C ILE A 121 -7.84 8.48 -17.14
N TRP A 122 -7.23 9.66 -17.08
CA TRP A 122 -6.99 10.52 -18.24
C TRP A 122 -5.69 11.31 -18.08
N GLU A 123 -4.93 11.45 -19.16
CA GLU A 123 -3.69 12.23 -19.23
C GLU A 123 -3.68 13.01 -20.56
N VAL A 124 -3.14 14.23 -20.55
CA VAL A 124 -2.99 15.07 -21.75
C VAL A 124 -1.53 15.05 -22.16
N GLU A 125 -1.23 14.65 -23.40
CA GLU A 125 0.13 14.76 -23.92
C GLU A 125 0.52 16.25 -24.07
N PRO A 126 1.69 16.66 -23.54
CA PRO A 126 2.19 17.99 -23.82
C PRO A 126 2.43 18.15 -25.34
N PRO A 127 2.24 19.36 -25.88
CA PRO A 127 2.46 19.61 -27.30
C PRO A 127 3.89 19.22 -27.66
N ARG A 128 4.05 18.41 -28.72
CA ARG A 128 5.37 18.05 -29.24
C ARG A 128 6.03 19.35 -29.72
N SER A 129 7.16 19.71 -29.11
CA SER A 129 8.01 20.79 -29.62
C SER A 129 8.48 20.37 -31.01
N THR A 130 8.00 21.07 -32.03
CA THR A 130 8.41 20.95 -33.44
C THR A 130 9.82 21.43 -33.65
#